data_AF-A0A1X1MGN0-F1
#
_entry.id   AF-A0A1X1MGN0-F1
#
_cell.length_a   1.000
_cell.length_b   1.000
_cell.length_c   1.000
_cell.angle_alpha   90.00
_cell.angle_beta   90.00
_cell.angle_gamma   90.00
#
_symmetry.space_group_name_H-M   'P 1'
#
loop_
_entity.id
_entity.type
_entity.pdbx_description
1 polymer ?
#
loop_
_entity_poly.entity_id
_entity_poly.type
_entity_poly.pdbx_seq_one_letter_code
_entity_poly.pdbx_strand_id
1 'polypeptide(L)'
;MSSLVGKKVGGKTYYYLVESARVDGEPRIVSQRYLGSAEDLAAAVAARDAASLPERTRHLAFGDVAAVWEMLTRLDVVGLVDEVAGARRSDAGASVGTYLALAALNRLVDPRSKAGFAEWWATTAADRFTKIPTRVLDHRRFWDAMHLV
;
A
#
# COMPACT_ATOMS: atom_id res chain seq x y z
N MET A 1 29.53 -22.97 0.87
CA MET A 1 29.38 -21.50 0.83
C MET A 1 29.54 -21.05 -0.60
N SER A 2 28.65 -20.17 -1.06
CA SER A 2 28.61 -19.70 -2.45
C SER A 2 29.46 -18.42 -2.60
N SER A 3 30.23 -18.30 -3.68
CA SER A 3 31.09 -17.16 -3.98
C SER A 3 31.11 -16.83 -5.47
N LEU A 4 31.42 -15.57 -5.81
CA LEU A 4 31.61 -15.13 -7.18
C LEU A 4 33.10 -15.28 -7.54
N VAL A 5 33.40 -16.00 -8.62
CA VAL A 5 34.79 -16.23 -9.07
C VAL A 5 34.94 -15.77 -10.52
N GLY A 6 35.92 -14.89 -10.77
CA GLY A 6 36.31 -14.48 -12.12
C GLY A 6 37.37 -15.42 -12.72
N LYS A 7 37.17 -15.85 -13.96
CA LYS A 7 38.11 -16.68 -14.74
C LYS A 7 38.48 -15.97 -16.03
N LYS A 8 39.78 -15.86 -16.32
CA LYS A 8 40.28 -15.29 -17.58
C LYS A 8 40.30 -16.36 -18.67
N VAL A 9 39.60 -16.12 -19.78
CA VAL A 9 39.56 -16.97 -20.97
C VAL A 9 39.66 -16.08 -22.20
N GLY A 10 40.67 -16.30 -23.05
CA GLY A 10 40.87 -15.51 -24.27
C GLY A 10 41.02 -13.99 -24.03
N GLY A 11 41.67 -13.61 -22.93
CA GLY A 11 41.87 -12.20 -22.55
C GLY A 11 40.65 -11.52 -21.89
N LYS A 12 39.50 -12.20 -21.82
CA LYS A 12 38.28 -11.69 -21.17
C LYS A 12 38.06 -12.37 -19.82
N THR A 13 37.48 -11.66 -18.85
CA THR A 13 37.11 -12.22 -17.55
C THR A 13 35.64 -12.61 -17.55
N TYR A 14 35.37 -13.84 -17.16
CA TYR A 14 34.02 -14.38 -17.02
C TYR A 14 33.76 -14.79 -15.58
N TYR A 15 32.54 -14.56 -15.12
CA TYR A 15 32.16 -14.81 -13.73
C TYR A 15 31.35 -16.08 -13.59
N TYR A 16 31.57 -16.75 -12.46
CA TYR A 16 30.89 -17.97 -12.08
C TYR A 16 30.39 -17.85 -10.64
N LEU A 17 29.19 -18.36 -10.38
CA LEU A 17 28.76 -18.69 -9.02
C LEU A 17 29.34 -20.06 -8.69
N VAL A 18 30.16 -20.10 -7.66
CA VAL A 18 30.86 -21.31 -7.21
C VAL A 18 30.36 -21.66 -5.83
N GLU A 19 30.08 -22.94 -5.59
CA GLU A 19 29.81 -23.44 -4.25
C GLU A 19 30.89 -24.42 -3.83
N SER A 20 31.49 -24.13 -2.67
CA SER A 20 32.50 -24.99 -2.07
C SER A 20 31.95 -25.73 -0.86
N ALA A 21 32.31 -27.01 -0.75
CA ALA A 21 32.03 -27.89 0.38
C ALA A 21 33.27 -28.72 0.71
N ARG A 22 33.31 -29.38 1.87
CA ARG A 22 34.36 -30.34 2.19
C ARG A 22 33.98 -31.72 1.64
N VAL A 23 34.84 -32.30 0.82
CA VAL A 23 34.73 -33.68 0.32
C VAL A 23 35.96 -34.41 0.84
N ASP A 24 35.74 -35.50 1.59
CA ASP A 24 36.80 -36.25 2.26
C ASP A 24 37.73 -35.39 3.13
N GLY A 25 37.15 -34.39 3.80
CA GLY A 25 37.88 -33.47 4.68
C GLY A 25 38.58 -32.30 3.98
N GLU A 26 38.62 -32.28 2.64
CA GLU A 26 39.27 -31.24 1.83
C GLU A 26 38.26 -30.27 1.20
N PRO A 27 38.53 -28.96 1.17
CA PRO A 27 37.69 -28.01 0.42
C PRO A 27 37.71 -28.32 -1.09
N ARG A 28 36.54 -28.59 -1.67
CA ARG A 28 36.34 -28.83 -3.09
C ARG A 28 35.19 -27.98 -3.63
N ILE A 29 35.31 -27.55 -4.88
CA ILE A 29 34.20 -26.93 -5.62
C ILE A 29 33.23 -28.05 -6.00
N VAL A 30 32.01 -28.01 -5.47
CA VAL A 30 30.98 -29.03 -5.73
C VAL A 30 29.94 -28.56 -6.75
N SER A 31 29.85 -27.25 -6.99
CA SER A 31 28.97 -26.66 -8.00
C SER A 31 29.62 -25.43 -8.61
N GLN A 32 29.46 -25.26 -9.92
CA GLN A 32 29.92 -24.08 -10.64
C GLN A 32 28.92 -23.74 -11.74
N ARG A 33 28.35 -22.54 -11.69
CA ARG A 33 27.41 -22.00 -12.68
C ARG A 33 28.02 -20.79 -13.38
N TYR A 34 28.05 -20.80 -14.71
CA TYR A 34 28.46 -19.65 -15.49
C TYR A 34 27.42 -18.53 -15.36
N LEU A 35 27.89 -17.31 -15.10
CA LEU A 35 27.03 -16.13 -14.94
C LEU A 35 27.17 -15.12 -16.08
N GLY A 36 28.20 -15.25 -16.91
CA GLY A 36 28.46 -14.29 -17.99
C GLY A 36 29.72 -13.47 -17.79
N SER A 37 29.86 -12.46 -18.65
CA SER A 37 30.85 -11.39 -18.55
C SER A 37 30.52 -10.38 -17.45
N ALA A 38 31.38 -9.38 -17.24
CA ALA A 38 31.07 -8.27 -16.35
C ALA A 38 29.85 -7.47 -16.85
N GLU A 39 29.77 -7.30 -18.17
CA GLU A 39 28.72 -6.58 -18.86
C GLU A 39 27.36 -7.29 -18.70
N ASP A 40 27.33 -8.62 -18.83
CA ASP A 40 26.12 -9.43 -18.64
C ASP A 40 25.58 -9.29 -17.21
N LEU A 41 26.47 -9.34 -16.22
CA LEU A 41 26.10 -9.16 -14.81
C LEU A 41 25.59 -7.75 -14.53
N ALA A 42 26.25 -6.73 -15.06
CA ALA A 42 25.81 -5.34 -14.90
C ALA A 42 24.43 -5.11 -15.53
N ALA A 43 24.20 -5.66 -16.72
CA ALA A 43 22.90 -5.59 -17.39
C ALA A 43 21.80 -6.31 -16.60
N ALA A 44 22.08 -7.48 -16.03
CA ALA A 44 21.13 -8.22 -15.22
C ALA A 44 20.75 -7.47 -13.92
N VAL A 45 21.72 -6.82 -13.26
CA VAL A 45 21.46 -5.98 -12.08
C VAL A 45 20.62 -4.76 -12.47
N ALA A 46 21.01 -4.05 -13.54
CA ALA A 46 20.28 -2.88 -14.02
C ALA A 46 18.83 -3.21 -14.42
N ALA A 47 18.59 -4.34 -15.09
CA ALA A 47 17.26 -4.80 -15.46
C ALA A 47 16.40 -5.11 -14.23
N ARG A 48 16.98 -5.73 -13.19
CA ARG A 48 16.31 -5.98 -11.92
C ARG A 48 15.95 -4.67 -11.21
N ASP A 49 16.88 -3.72 -11.18
CA ASP A 49 16.65 -2.41 -10.56
C ASP A 49 15.55 -1.65 -11.30
N ALA A 50 15.55 -1.67 -12.64
CA ALA A 50 14.49 -1.10 -13.46
C ALA A 50 13.12 -1.75 -13.18
N ALA A 51 13.08 -3.08 -13.00
CA ALA A 51 11.87 -3.80 -12.63
C ALA A 51 11.39 -3.52 -11.19
N SER A 52 12.27 -3.01 -10.32
CA SER A 52 11.94 -2.67 -8.93
C SER A 52 11.36 -1.27 -8.75
N LEU A 53 11.42 -0.43 -9.79
CA LEU A 53 10.87 0.92 -9.74
C LEU A 53 9.37 0.90 -10.01
N PRO A 54 8.56 1.66 -9.25
CA PRO A 54 7.15 1.78 -9.53
C PRO A 54 6.93 2.43 -10.91
N GLU A 55 6.13 1.80 -11.77
CA GLU A 55 5.80 2.33 -13.10
C GLU A 55 5.11 3.71 -13.03
N ARG A 56 4.36 3.96 -11.95
CA ARG A 56 3.67 5.22 -11.68
C ARG A 56 3.63 5.50 -10.18
N THR A 57 3.72 6.77 -9.85
CA THR A 57 3.48 7.29 -8.51
C THR A 57 2.22 8.14 -8.49
N ARG A 58 1.56 8.19 -7.32
CA ARG A 58 0.43 9.09 -7.08
C ARG A 58 0.71 9.90 -5.81
N HIS A 59 0.46 11.19 -5.87
CA HIS A 59 0.50 12.07 -4.70
C HIS A 59 -0.89 12.07 -4.07
N LEU A 60 -0.98 11.73 -2.79
CA LEU A 60 -2.23 11.71 -2.04
C LEU A 60 -2.07 12.49 -0.74
N ALA A 61 -3.10 13.24 -0.37
CA ALA A 61 -3.18 13.85 0.95
C ALA A 61 -3.25 12.74 2.02
N PHE A 62 -2.58 12.94 3.15
CA PHE A 62 -2.47 11.92 4.20
C PHE A 62 -2.50 12.50 5.61
N GLY A 63 -1.59 13.43 5.93
CA GLY A 63 -1.33 13.81 7.32
C GLY A 63 -2.53 14.41 8.05
N ASP A 64 -3.22 15.35 7.40
CA ASP A 64 -4.45 15.97 7.87
C ASP A 64 -5.59 14.95 8.02
N VAL A 65 -5.86 14.17 6.98
CA VAL A 65 -6.94 13.16 7.00
C VAL A 65 -6.70 12.10 8.09
N ALA A 66 -5.47 11.62 8.22
CA ALA A 66 -5.10 10.63 9.23
C ALA A 66 -5.21 11.21 10.65
N ALA A 67 -4.74 12.44 10.86
CA ALA A 67 -4.83 13.10 12.17
C ALA A 67 -6.29 13.29 12.62
N VAL A 68 -7.16 13.72 11.72
CA VAL A 68 -8.59 13.91 12.03
C VAL A 68 -9.29 12.58 12.25
N TRP A 69 -9.02 11.58 11.41
CA TRP A 69 -9.60 10.26 11.59
C TRP A 69 -9.20 9.61 12.92
N GLU A 70 -7.93 9.73 13.31
CA GLU A 70 -7.43 9.25 14.60
C GLU A 70 -8.10 9.98 15.77
N MET A 71 -8.29 11.31 15.66
CA MET A 71 -9.03 12.08 16.66
C MET A 71 -10.47 11.59 16.81
N LEU A 72 -11.20 11.42 15.70
CA LEU A 72 -12.58 10.91 15.71
C LEU A 72 -12.66 9.50 16.30
N THR A 73 -11.67 8.66 16.01
CA THR A 73 -11.57 7.30 16.54
C THR A 73 -11.32 7.30 18.04
N ARG A 74 -10.37 8.12 18.53
CA ARG A 74 -10.06 8.25 19.97
C ARG A 74 -11.20 8.82 20.80
N LEU A 75 -12.02 9.68 20.20
CA LEU A 75 -13.23 10.22 20.81
C LEU A 75 -14.45 9.30 20.67
N ASP A 76 -14.30 8.18 19.97
CA ASP A 76 -15.37 7.24 19.62
C ASP A 76 -16.63 7.94 19.05
N VAL A 77 -16.42 8.88 18.13
CA VAL A 77 -17.52 9.67 17.56
C VAL A 77 -18.55 8.76 16.87
N VAL A 78 -18.09 7.69 16.22
CA VAL A 78 -18.98 6.73 15.56
C VAL A 78 -19.81 5.98 16.60
N GLY A 79 -19.19 5.41 17.63
CA GLY A 79 -19.88 4.66 18.68
C GLY A 79 -20.89 5.51 19.44
N LEU A 80 -20.50 6.72 19.86
CA LEU A 80 -21.37 7.65 20.59
C LEU A 80 -22.59 8.08 19.77
N VAL A 81 -22.42 8.32 18.47
CA VAL A 81 -23.56 8.65 17.60
C VAL A 81 -24.45 7.44 17.39
N ASP A 82 -23.87 6.25 17.14
CA ASP A 82 -24.63 5.03 16.92
C ASP A 82 -25.37 4.55 18.18
N GLU A 83 -24.88 4.89 19.39
CA GLU A 83 -25.59 4.66 20.66
C GLU A 83 -26.92 5.43 20.70
N VAL A 84 -26.94 6.67 20.20
CA VAL A 84 -28.12 7.53 20.19
C VAL A 84 -29.01 7.26 18.96
N ALA A 85 -28.40 7.05 17.79
CA ALA A 85 -29.11 6.86 16.53
C ALA A 85 -29.65 5.43 16.35
N GLY A 86 -29.12 4.47 17.11
CA GLY A 86 -29.45 3.06 17.01
C GLY A 86 -28.64 2.31 15.95
N ALA A 87 -28.93 1.01 15.82
CA ALA A 87 -28.18 0.12 14.95
C ALA A 87 -28.25 0.52 13.48
N ARG A 88 -27.15 0.26 12.74
CA ARG A 88 -27.09 0.43 11.27
C ARG A 88 -28.23 -0.35 10.61
N ARG A 89 -29.02 0.35 9.79
CA ARG A 89 -30.03 -0.28 8.92
C ARG A 89 -29.40 -1.29 7.97
N SER A 90 -30.11 -2.36 7.66
CA SER A 90 -29.62 -3.46 6.80
C SER A 90 -29.27 -2.98 5.39
N ASP A 91 -30.02 -2.03 4.86
CA ASP A 91 -29.87 -1.44 3.52
C ASP A 91 -28.89 -0.25 3.46
N ALA A 92 -28.49 0.30 4.61
CA ALA A 92 -27.56 1.41 4.70
C ALA A 92 -26.11 0.96 4.46
N GLY A 93 -25.35 1.77 3.72
CA GLY A 93 -23.98 1.43 3.34
C GLY A 93 -23.01 1.37 4.53
N ALA A 94 -23.24 2.21 5.53
CA ALA A 94 -22.53 2.33 6.81
C ALA A 94 -23.52 2.89 7.88
N SER A 95 -23.09 3.01 9.14
CA SER A 95 -23.91 3.57 10.22
C SER A 95 -24.05 5.09 10.13
N VAL A 96 -25.02 5.65 10.85
CA VAL A 96 -25.21 7.11 10.97
C VAL A 96 -23.95 7.76 11.53
N GLY A 97 -23.35 7.18 12.57
CA GLY A 97 -22.10 7.62 13.15
C GLY A 97 -20.95 7.64 12.15
N THR A 98 -20.84 6.61 11.30
CA THR A 98 -19.82 6.58 10.24
C THR A 98 -20.00 7.75 9.27
N TYR A 99 -21.23 8.02 8.83
CA TYR A 99 -21.51 9.11 7.90
C TYR A 99 -21.25 10.50 8.52
N LEU A 100 -21.59 10.70 9.79
CA LEU A 100 -21.29 11.94 10.50
C LEU A 100 -19.78 12.13 10.74
N ALA A 101 -19.06 11.06 11.08
CA ALA A 101 -17.60 11.11 11.21
C ALA A 101 -16.93 11.49 9.88
N LEU A 102 -17.38 10.90 8.76
CA LEU A 102 -16.91 11.26 7.42
C LEU A 102 -17.21 12.74 7.09
N ALA A 103 -18.42 13.22 7.39
CA ALA A 103 -18.78 14.62 7.16
C ALA A 103 -17.95 15.60 8.01
N ALA A 104 -17.71 15.28 9.29
CA ALA A 104 -16.84 16.06 10.15
C ALA A 104 -15.40 16.11 9.62
N LEU A 105 -14.88 14.96 9.18
CA LEU A 105 -13.55 14.84 8.59
C LEU A 105 -13.41 15.69 7.33
N ASN A 106 -14.37 15.62 6.40
CA ASN A 106 -14.36 16.49 5.22
C ASN A 106 -14.46 17.97 5.59
N ARG A 107 -15.31 18.32 6.55
CA ARG A 107 -15.49 19.72 6.96
C ARG A 107 -14.24 20.33 7.60
N LEU A 108 -13.39 19.51 8.21
CA LEU A 108 -12.16 19.96 8.85
C LEU A 108 -10.97 20.01 7.88
N VAL A 109 -10.91 19.08 6.93
CA VAL A 109 -9.74 18.93 6.04
C VAL A 109 -9.89 19.70 4.72
N ASP A 110 -10.97 19.47 3.97
CA ASP A 110 -11.26 20.18 2.71
C ASP A 110 -12.78 20.25 2.52
N PRO A 111 -13.44 21.32 2.99
CA PRO A 111 -14.89 21.43 2.96
C PRO A 111 -15.46 21.29 1.53
N ARG A 112 -16.19 20.21 1.27
CA ARG A 112 -16.88 19.96 0.00
C ARG A 112 -18.38 19.76 0.22
N SER A 113 -19.13 19.87 -0.87
CA SER A 113 -20.51 19.39 -0.88
C SER A 113 -20.53 17.88 -0.69
N LYS A 114 -21.65 17.32 -0.20
CA LYS A 114 -21.81 15.86 -0.09
C LYS A 114 -21.61 15.16 -1.43
N ALA A 115 -22.03 15.80 -2.53
CA ALA A 115 -21.84 15.30 -3.89
C ALA A 115 -20.36 15.28 -4.31
N GLY A 116 -19.55 16.23 -3.85
CA GLY A 116 -18.10 16.29 -4.12
C GLY A 116 -17.24 15.42 -3.20
N PHE A 117 -17.84 14.75 -2.21
CA PHE A 117 -17.09 13.97 -1.22
C PHE A 117 -16.27 12.85 -1.85
N ALA A 118 -16.89 12.05 -2.73
CA ALA A 118 -16.23 10.90 -3.34
C ALA A 118 -15.04 11.28 -4.22
N GLU A 119 -15.16 12.39 -4.95
CA GLU A 119 -14.08 12.95 -5.77
C GLU A 119 -12.92 13.42 -4.90
N TRP A 120 -13.22 14.17 -3.83
CA TRP A 120 -12.20 14.59 -2.87
C TRP A 120 -11.51 13.40 -2.20
N TRP A 121 -12.27 12.41 -1.71
CA TRP A 121 -11.72 11.23 -1.05
C TRP A 121 -10.71 10.48 -1.92
N ALA A 122 -10.94 10.42 -3.24
CA ALA A 122 -10.04 9.77 -4.20
C ALA A 122 -8.66 10.46 -4.30
N THR A 123 -8.54 11.72 -3.86
CA THR A 123 -7.28 12.47 -3.78
C THR A 123 -6.51 12.24 -2.47
N THR A 124 -7.08 11.45 -1.55
CA THR A 124 -6.51 11.15 -0.23
C THR A 124 -6.05 9.70 -0.11
N ALA A 125 -5.22 9.40 0.88
CA ALA A 125 -4.82 8.03 1.23
C ALA A 125 -5.74 7.39 2.29
N ALA A 126 -6.93 7.97 2.53
CA ALA A 126 -7.86 7.55 3.58
C ALA A 126 -8.33 6.10 3.46
N ASP A 127 -8.49 5.62 2.23
CA ASP A 127 -8.85 4.23 1.91
C ASP A 127 -7.91 3.21 2.56
N ARG A 128 -6.62 3.55 2.69
CA ARG A 128 -5.58 2.65 3.20
C ARG A 128 -5.70 2.36 4.70
N PHE A 129 -6.27 3.27 5.48
CA PHE A 129 -6.32 3.14 6.95
C PHE A 129 -7.74 3.14 7.53
N THR A 130 -8.71 3.77 6.87
CA THR A 130 -10.11 3.75 7.34
C THR A 130 -10.85 2.47 6.96
N LYS A 131 -10.41 1.78 5.88
CA LYS A 131 -11.07 0.59 5.30
C LYS A 131 -12.54 0.81 4.92
N ILE A 132 -12.94 2.07 4.69
CA ILE A 132 -14.31 2.42 4.27
C ILE A 132 -14.48 2.08 2.79
N PRO A 133 -15.48 1.25 2.41
CA PRO A 133 -15.72 0.91 1.01
C PRO A 133 -16.16 2.13 0.19
N THR A 134 -15.67 2.28 -1.04
CA THR A 134 -16.01 3.40 -1.93
C THR A 134 -17.52 3.58 -2.13
N ARG A 135 -18.30 2.50 -2.12
CA ARG A 135 -19.77 2.54 -2.22
C ARG A 135 -20.45 3.35 -1.10
N VAL A 136 -19.79 3.50 0.06
CA VAL A 136 -20.29 4.29 1.19
C VAL A 136 -20.23 5.77 0.87
N LEU A 137 -19.27 6.19 0.03
CA LEU A 137 -18.96 7.60 -0.23
C LEU A 137 -19.94 8.30 -1.19
N ASP A 138 -20.89 7.57 -1.78
CA ASP A 138 -21.95 8.17 -2.57
C ASP A 138 -22.88 8.99 -1.66
N HIS A 139 -23.03 10.27 -1.99
CA HIS A 139 -23.88 11.21 -1.27
C HIS A 139 -25.32 10.73 -1.06
N ARG A 140 -25.87 9.89 -1.95
CA ARG A 140 -27.20 9.30 -1.77
C ARG A 140 -27.24 8.40 -0.55
N ARG A 141 -26.18 7.59 -0.34
CA ARG A 141 -26.07 6.69 0.81
C ARG A 141 -25.97 7.44 2.13
N PHE A 142 -25.34 8.62 2.12
CA PHE A 142 -25.36 9.52 3.28
C PHE A 142 -26.80 9.84 3.68
N TRP A 143 -27.65 10.22 2.71
CA TRP A 143 -29.04 10.58 3.00
C TRP A 143 -29.92 9.36 3.30
N ASP A 144 -29.73 8.24 2.60
CA ASP A 144 -30.46 6.99 2.86
C ASP A 144 -30.29 6.55 4.33
N ALA A 145 -29.08 6.70 4.88
CA ALA A 145 -28.80 6.36 6.27
C ALA A 145 -29.48 7.31 7.28
N MET A 146 -29.81 8.55 6.88
CA MET A 146 -30.40 9.58 7.75
C MET A 146 -31.93 9.62 7.73
N HIS A 147 -32.56 8.97 6.74
CA HIS A 147 -34.02 8.91 6.69
C HIS A 147 -34.54 7.96 7.77
N LEU A 148 -35.47 8.46 8.59
CA LEU A 148 -36.40 7.63 9.35
C LEU A 148 -37.23 6.85 8.31
N VAL A 149 -37.37 5.54 8.54
CA VAL A 149 -38.23 4.67 7.72
C VAL A 149 -39.66 5.20 7.73
#